data_AF-A0A6J5UST8-F1
#
_entry.id   AF-A0A6J5UST8-F1
#
_cell.length_a   1.000
_cell.length_b   1.000
_cell.length_c   1.000
_cell.angle_alpha   90.00
_cell.angle_beta   90.00
_cell.angle_gamma   90.00
#
_symmetry.space_group_name_H-M   'P 1'
#
loop_
_entity.id
_entity.type
_entity.pdbx_description
1 polymer ?
#
loop_
_entity_poly.entity_id
_entity_poly.type
_entity_poly.pdbx_seq_one_letter_code
_entity_poly.pdbx_strand_id
1 'polypeptide(L)'
;MFIKTRTKKKNDEDEVFDEDNADIINQFNQCLEEREEDEQDESFREEISTKVMGTYAHGRVRMCGAGVTPSQVFGQKSNSDNNENRMREELEKQCQSKIDDLQSKLNEVSSQLSQVMTHVGFQTTPEESGSSQVHYI
;
A
#
# COMPACT_ATOMS: atom_id res chain seq x y z
N MET A 1 33.39 3.79 14.18
CA MET A 1 32.10 4.45 13.90
C MET A 1 32.25 5.88 14.34
N PHE A 2 32.17 6.85 13.43
CA PHE A 2 32.38 8.27 13.77
C PHE A 2 31.20 9.08 13.26
N ILE A 3 30.60 9.87 14.15
CA ILE A 3 29.64 10.90 13.79
C ILE A 3 30.43 12.20 13.60
N LYS A 4 30.32 12.79 12.41
CA LYS A 4 30.93 14.09 12.11
C LYS A 4 29.96 15.20 12.51
N THR A 5 30.04 15.65 13.76
CA THR A 5 29.38 16.88 14.20
C THR A 5 30.16 18.06 13.63
N ARG A 6 29.64 18.69 12.56
CA ARG A 6 30.18 19.99 12.14
C ARG A 6 29.77 21.00 13.21
N THR A 7 30.70 21.43 14.06
CA THR A 7 30.54 22.67 14.82
C THR A 7 30.62 23.83 13.82
N LYS A 8 29.47 24.40 13.46
CA LYS A 8 29.47 25.68 12.76
C LYS A 8 29.82 26.79 13.75
N LYS A 9 30.80 27.59 13.34
CA LYS A 9 31.22 28.82 13.97
C LYS A 9 30.00 29.75 14.05
N LYS A 10 29.73 30.28 15.25
CA LYS A 10 28.78 31.37 15.48
C LYS A 10 29.06 32.46 14.48
N ASN A 11 28.15 32.71 13.55
CA ASN A 11 28.00 33.95 12.82
C ASN A 11 26.62 33.93 12.19
N ASP A 12 25.82 34.89 12.65
CA ASP A 12 24.66 35.50 12.01
C ASP A 12 23.40 34.62 11.90
N GLU A 13 22.58 34.81 12.93
CA GLU A 13 21.12 34.84 12.95
C GLU A 13 20.46 34.80 11.57
N ASP A 14 20.20 33.59 11.10
CA ASP A 14 19.03 33.22 10.30
C ASP A 14 18.87 31.72 10.49
N GLU A 15 18.46 31.35 11.71
CA GLU A 15 17.93 30.03 12.01
C GLU A 15 16.61 29.88 11.24
N VAL A 16 16.71 29.53 9.95
CA VAL A 16 15.58 29.01 9.19
C VAL A 16 15.37 27.57 9.68
N PHE A 17 14.83 27.44 10.88
CA PHE A 17 14.05 26.26 11.20
C PHE A 17 12.85 26.28 10.25
N ASP A 18 12.81 25.32 9.33
CA ASP A 18 11.55 25.00 8.65
C ASP A 18 10.50 24.77 9.74
N GLU A 19 9.33 25.40 9.61
CA GLU A 19 8.21 25.22 10.54
C GLU A 19 7.92 23.72 10.74
N ASP A 20 8.01 22.95 9.64
CA ASP A 20 7.91 21.49 9.60
C ASP A 20 8.97 20.78 10.47
N ASN A 21 10.19 21.29 10.53
CA ASN A 21 11.26 20.70 11.36
C ASN A 21 11.07 21.06 12.84
N ALA A 22 10.59 22.26 13.14
CA ALA A 22 10.24 22.65 14.50
C ALA A 22 9.10 21.77 15.03
N ASP A 23 8.10 21.47 14.20
CA ASP A 23 7.00 20.58 14.55
C ASP A 23 7.44 19.16 14.86
N ILE A 24 8.36 18.60 14.05
CA ILE A 24 8.92 17.27 14.31
C ILE A 24 9.69 17.24 15.64
N ILE A 25 10.50 18.28 15.91
CA ILE A 25 11.25 18.38 17.17
C ILE A 25 10.29 18.52 18.36
N ASN A 26 9.22 19.31 18.22
CA ASN A 26 8.19 19.45 19.25
C ASN A 26 7.48 18.13 19.53
N GLN A 27 7.16 17.35 18.49
CA GLN A 27 6.56 16.01 18.66
C GLN A 27 7.49 15.05 19.41
N PHE A 28 8.80 15.10 19.13
CA PHE A 28 9.79 14.33 19.89
C PHE A 28 9.79 14.74 21.36
N ASN A 29 9.89 16.04 21.65
CA ASN A 29 9.94 16.53 23.03
C ASN A 29 8.67 16.14 23.81
N GLN A 30 7.49 16.30 23.20
CA GLN A 30 6.22 15.89 23.80
C GLN A 30 6.18 14.40 24.13
N CYS A 31 6.69 13.55 23.24
CA CYS A 31 6.74 12.11 23.48
C CYS A 31 7.75 11.74 24.58
N LEU A 32 8.85 12.48 24.70
CA LEU A 32 9.87 12.25 25.72
C LEU A 32 9.45 12.80 27.09
N GLU A 33 8.56 13.79 27.16
CA GLU A 33 7.98 14.28 28.42
C GLU A 33 7.09 13.25 29.13
N GLU A 34 6.65 12.18 28.44
CA GLU A 34 5.84 11.11 29.03
C GLU A 34 6.59 10.33 30.14
N ARG A 35 7.92 10.41 30.18
CA ARG A 35 8.76 9.64 31.11
C ARG A 35 10.05 10.39 31.47
N GLU A 36 10.51 10.27 32.72
CA GLU A 36 11.79 10.86 33.14
C GLU A 36 12.97 10.25 32.36
N GLU A 37 13.98 11.08 32.04
CA GLU A 37 15.09 10.74 31.14
C GLU A 37 15.87 9.48 31.60
N ASP A 38 15.94 9.24 32.90
CA ASP A 38 16.61 8.09 33.51
C ASP A 38 15.86 6.76 33.35
N GLU A 39 14.56 6.81 33.06
CA GLU A 39 13.73 5.64 32.77
C GLU A 39 13.58 5.36 31.26
N GLN A 40 14.12 6.23 30.40
CA GLN A 40 14.04 6.10 28.94
C GLN A 40 15.10 5.12 28.41
N ASP A 41 14.74 3.85 28.32
CA ASP A 41 15.59 2.84 27.70
C ASP A 41 15.67 2.98 26.16
N GLU A 42 16.61 2.28 25.54
CA GLU A 42 16.84 2.37 24.10
C GLU A 42 15.61 1.92 23.29
N SER A 43 14.86 0.94 23.78
CA SER A 43 13.62 0.49 23.13
C SER A 43 12.54 1.56 23.12
N PHE A 44 12.38 2.29 24.23
CA PHE A 44 11.45 3.41 24.32
C PHE A 44 11.84 4.52 23.35
N ARG A 45 13.14 4.87 23.29
CA ARG A 45 13.64 5.89 22.35
C ARG A 45 13.46 5.47 20.88
N GLU A 46 13.62 4.19 20.57
CA GLU A 46 13.36 3.62 19.24
C GLU A 46 11.87 3.63 18.89
N GLU A 47 10.99 3.35 19.86
CA GLU A 47 9.54 3.45 19.70
C GLU A 47 9.12 4.89 19.39
N ILE A 48 9.61 5.87 20.17
CA ILE A 48 9.34 7.29 19.90
C ILE A 48 9.86 7.69 18.52
N SER A 49 11.07 7.25 18.16
CA SER A 49 11.63 7.53 16.83
C SER A 49 10.75 6.97 15.71
N THR A 50 10.20 5.76 15.89
CA THR A 50 9.28 5.13 14.94
C THR A 50 7.91 5.81 14.93
N LYS A 51 7.42 6.28 16.07
CA LYS A 51 6.15 7.01 16.20
C LYS A 51 6.20 8.35 15.49
N VAL A 52 7.26 9.13 15.69
CA VAL A 52 7.41 10.48 15.11
C VAL A 52 7.85 10.41 13.64
N MET A 53 8.82 9.57 13.30
CA MET A 53 9.36 9.49 11.93
C MET A 53 8.65 8.47 11.04
N GLY A 54 7.81 7.61 11.61
CA GLY A 54 7.17 6.46 10.96
C GLY A 54 8.06 5.20 10.94
N THR A 55 7.48 4.05 10.60
CA THR A 55 8.20 2.78 10.47
C THR A 55 9.35 2.88 9.46
N TYR A 56 10.50 2.32 9.83
CA TYR A 56 11.65 2.26 8.94
C TYR A 56 11.36 1.27 7.80
N ALA A 57 11.41 1.74 6.55
CA ALA A 57 11.33 0.86 5.39
C ALA A 57 12.75 0.59 4.89
N HIS A 58 13.07 -0.68 4.58
CA HIS A 58 14.39 -1.04 4.04
C HIS A 58 14.77 -0.16 2.84
N GLY A 59 15.99 0.40 2.88
CA GLY A 59 16.53 1.27 1.84
C GLY A 59 16.04 2.72 1.85
N ARG A 60 15.13 3.10 2.77
CA ARG A 60 14.63 4.49 2.89
C ARG A 60 15.40 5.24 3.98
N VAL A 61 16.40 6.02 3.58
CA VAL A 61 17.07 6.97 4.48
C VAL A 61 16.16 8.18 4.66
N ARG A 62 15.59 8.36 5.85
CA ARG A 62 14.93 9.62 6.23
C ARG A 62 16.00 10.55 6.80
N MET A 63 16.21 11.69 6.14
CA MET A 63 17.13 12.72 6.62
C MET A 63 16.32 13.77 7.38
N CYS A 64 16.63 14.00 8.65
CA CYS A 64 16.16 15.18 9.38
C CYS A 64 17.18 16.29 9.17
N GLY A 65 16.78 17.41 8.55
CA GLY A 65 17.61 18.62 8.45
C GLY A 65 17.52 19.37 7.12
N ALA A 66 18.02 20.61 7.13
CA ALA A 66 18.06 21.56 6.00
C ALA A 66 19.03 21.19 4.85
N GLY A 67 19.25 19.90 4.62
CA GLY A 67 20.00 19.40 3.47
C GLY A 67 19.10 19.22 2.24
N VAL A 68 19.69 19.10 1.06
CA VAL A 68 18.93 18.74 -0.15
C VAL A 68 18.21 17.42 0.09
N THR A 69 16.88 17.45 0.14
CA THR A 69 16.10 16.23 0.34
C THR A 69 16.13 15.40 -0.94
N PRO A 70 16.10 14.06 -0.87
CA PRO A 70 16.03 13.23 -2.06
C PRO A 70 14.89 13.65 -3.02
N SER A 71 13.77 14.14 -2.51
CA SER A 71 12.66 14.68 -3.31
C SER A 71 13.00 15.98 -4.05
N GLN A 72 13.91 16.82 -3.53
CA GLN A 72 14.40 18.01 -4.24
C GLN A 72 15.34 17.66 -5.39
N VAL A 73 16.11 16.57 -5.28
CA VAL A 73 17.04 16.13 -6.33
C VAL A 73 16.36 15.24 -7.37
N PHE A 74 15.53 14.31 -6.92
CA PHE A 74 14.91 13.28 -7.76
C PHE A 74 13.44 13.57 -8.11
N GLY A 75 12.91 14.70 -7.65
CA GLY A 75 11.49 15.04 -7.75
C GLY A 75 10.65 14.32 -6.70
N GLN A 76 9.50 14.89 -6.36
CA GLN A 76 8.47 14.14 -5.65
C GLN A 76 8.03 12.98 -6.55
N LYS A 77 8.14 11.74 -6.06
CA LYS A 77 7.54 10.60 -6.74
C LYS A 77 6.04 10.90 -6.85
N SER A 78 5.57 11.16 -8.06
CA SER A 78 4.15 11.20 -8.38
C SER A 78 3.52 9.94 -7.82
N ASN A 79 2.38 10.06 -7.13
CA ASN A 79 1.62 8.98 -6.51
C ASN A 79 1.47 7.78 -7.47
N SER A 80 2.45 6.86 -7.45
CA SER A 80 2.48 5.68 -8.33
C SER A 80 1.32 4.76 -8.00
N ASP A 81 0.93 4.74 -6.73
CA ASP A 81 -0.16 3.94 -6.20
C ASP A 81 -1.50 4.22 -6.92
N ASN A 82 -1.74 5.47 -7.36
CA ASN A 82 -2.94 5.79 -8.14
C ASN A 82 -2.90 5.26 -9.58
N ASN A 83 -1.72 5.18 -10.19
CA ASN A 83 -1.59 4.62 -11.54
C ASN A 83 -1.73 3.10 -11.53
N GLU A 84 -1.20 2.44 -10.50
CA GLU A 84 -1.22 0.98 -10.38
C GLU A 84 -2.64 0.48 -10.11
N ASN A 85 -3.35 1.14 -9.20
CA ASN A 85 -4.76 0.84 -8.92
C ASN A 85 -5.64 1.03 -10.16
N ARG A 86 -5.39 2.10 -10.94
CA ARG A 86 -6.12 2.35 -12.19
C ARG A 86 -5.86 1.27 -13.25
N MET A 87 -4.60 0.87 -13.44
CA MET A 87 -4.26 -0.22 -14.38
C MET A 87 -4.87 -1.56 -13.93
N ARG A 88 -4.87 -1.83 -12.63
CA ARG A 88 -5.48 -3.03 -12.04
C ARG A 88 -6.99 -3.06 -12.27
N GLU A 89 -7.69 -1.96 -12.02
CA GLU A 89 -9.14 -1.85 -12.22
C GLU A 89 -9.53 -2.03 -13.71
N GLU A 90 -8.75 -1.45 -14.63
CA GLU A 90 -9.00 -1.57 -16.07
C GLU A 90 -8.76 -3.01 -16.57
N LEU A 91 -7.75 -3.69 -16.02
CA LEU A 91 -7.50 -5.11 -16.30
C LEU A 91 -8.61 -6.01 -15.76
N GLU A 92 -9.09 -5.77 -14.54
CA GLU A 92 -10.21 -6.50 -13.95
C GLU A 92 -11.49 -6.35 -14.78
N LYS A 93 -11.82 -5.13 -15.22
CA LYS A 93 -12.96 -4.87 -16.12
C LYS A 93 -12.85 -5.62 -17.44
N GLN A 94 -11.65 -5.65 -18.04
CA GLN A 94 -11.44 -6.37 -19.30
C GLN A 94 -11.59 -7.89 -19.12
N CYS A 95 -11.07 -8.45 -18.02
CA CYS A 95 -11.23 -9.86 -17.69
C CYS A 95 -12.70 -10.21 -17.47
N GLN A 96 -13.43 -9.41 -16.69
CA GLN A 96 -14.84 -9.63 -16.44
C GLN A 96 -15.65 -9.60 -17.73
N SER A 97 -15.43 -8.61 -18.59
CA SER A 97 -16.11 -8.52 -19.89
C SER A 97 -15.87 -9.74 -20.78
N LYS A 98 -14.66 -10.32 -20.78
CA LYS A 98 -14.36 -11.55 -21.53
C LYS A 98 -15.07 -12.77 -20.92
N ILE A 99 -15.15 -12.85 -19.60
CA ILE A 99 -15.88 -13.92 -18.91
C ILE A 99 -17.37 -13.85 -19.29
N ASP A 100 -17.96 -12.66 -19.25
CA ASP A 100 -19.37 -12.45 -19.57
C ASP A 100 -19.67 -12.81 -21.04
N ASP A 101 -18.80 -12.42 -21.99
CA ASP A 101 -18.92 -12.79 -23.41
C ASP A 101 -18.84 -14.32 -23.62
N LEU A 102 -17.89 -14.98 -22.95
CA LEU A 102 -17.76 -16.44 -23.01
C LEU A 102 -18.98 -17.16 -22.41
N GLN A 103 -19.49 -16.67 -21.28
CA GLN A 103 -20.70 -17.21 -20.66
C GLN A 103 -21.92 -17.03 -21.57
N SER A 104 -22.07 -15.87 -22.21
CA SER A 104 -23.14 -15.63 -23.18
C SER A 104 -23.07 -16.60 -24.35
N LYS A 105 -21.88 -16.80 -24.93
CA LYS A 105 -21.69 -17.75 -26.04
C LYS A 105 -21.97 -19.19 -25.63
N LEU A 106 -21.57 -19.59 -24.43
CA LEU A 106 -21.85 -20.93 -23.91
C LEU A 106 -23.35 -21.15 -23.72
N ASN A 107 -24.05 -20.16 -23.18
CA ASN A 107 -25.51 -20.21 -23.02
C ASN A 107 -26.23 -20.27 -24.38
N GLU A 108 -25.76 -19.51 -25.37
CA GLU A 108 -26.31 -19.54 -26.73
C GLU A 108 -26.14 -20.92 -27.37
N VAL A 109 -24.93 -21.48 -27.33
CA VAL A 109 -24.65 -22.83 -27.86
C VAL A 109 -25.45 -23.89 -27.13
N SER A 110 -25.58 -23.78 -25.81
CA SER A 110 -26.40 -24.69 -24.99
C SER A 110 -27.88 -24.63 -25.38
N SER A 111 -28.40 -23.42 -25.64
CA SER A 111 -29.77 -23.21 -26.12
C SER A 111 -29.99 -23.82 -27.51
N GLN A 112 -29.07 -23.56 -28.45
CA GLN A 112 -29.12 -24.14 -29.79
C GLN A 112 -29.06 -25.69 -29.74
N LEU A 113 -28.19 -26.24 -28.90
CA LEU A 113 -28.08 -27.69 -28.71
C LEU A 113 -29.39 -28.27 -28.17
N SER A 114 -29.98 -27.66 -27.14
CA SER A 114 -31.27 -28.09 -26.59
C SER A 114 -32.39 -28.05 -27.63
N GLN A 115 -32.40 -27.03 -28.49
CA GLN A 115 -33.36 -26.92 -29.60
C GLN A 115 -33.19 -28.04 -30.62
N VAL A 116 -31.95 -28.33 -31.03
CA VAL A 116 -31.64 -29.44 -31.96
C VAL A 116 -32.02 -30.79 -31.34
N MET A 117 -31.67 -31.03 -30.09
CA MET A 117 -32.00 -32.26 -29.36
C MET A 117 -33.52 -32.49 -29.31
N THR A 118 -34.29 -31.44 -29.01
CA THR A 118 -35.76 -31.49 -29.01
C THR A 118 -36.32 -31.81 -30.40
N HIS A 119 -35.78 -31.21 -31.47
CA HIS A 119 -36.22 -31.47 -32.84
C HIS A 119 -35.96 -32.91 -33.29
N VAL A 120 -34.87 -33.53 -32.82
CA VAL A 120 -34.51 -34.93 -33.13
C VAL A 120 -35.20 -35.93 -32.19
N GLY A 121 -35.99 -35.46 -31.22
CA GLY A 121 -36.77 -36.30 -30.31
C GLY A 121 -36.03 -36.80 -29.07
N PHE A 122 -34.87 -36.19 -28.75
CA PHE A 122 -34.14 -36.43 -27.51
C PHE A 122 -34.62 -35.46 -26.41
N GLN A 123 -34.93 -35.96 -25.21
CA GLN A 123 -35.23 -35.11 -24.06
C GLN A 123 -33.94 -34.66 -23.37
N THR A 124 -33.76 -33.35 -23.17
CA THR A 124 -32.69 -32.78 -22.34
C THR A 124 -33.24 -32.50 -20.94
N THR A 125 -33.02 -33.40 -19.98
CA THR A 125 -33.25 -33.09 -18.56
C THR A 125 -32.12 -32.20 -18.05
N PRO A 126 -32.40 -31.10 -17.33
CA PRO A 126 -31.35 -30.38 -16.62
C PRO A 126 -30.94 -31.24 -15.43
N GLU A 127 -29.77 -31.88 -15.48
CA GLU A 127 -29.16 -32.42 -14.26
C GLU A 127 -28.74 -31.23 -13.38
N GLU A 128 -29.53 -30.96 -12.33
CA GLU A 128 -28.98 -30.35 -11.12
C GLU A 128 -27.94 -31.34 -10.58
N SER A 129 -26.68 -31.13 -10.96
CA SER A 129 -25.56 -31.91 -10.45
C SER A 129 -25.43 -31.62 -8.96
N GLY A 130 -25.93 -32.56 -8.15
CA GLY A 130 -25.99 -32.48 -6.71
C GLY A 130 -24.63 -32.15 -6.10
N SER A 131 -24.64 -31.16 -5.21
CA SER A 131 -23.52 -30.84 -4.34
C SER A 131 -23.15 -32.08 -3.53
N SER A 132 -22.04 -32.73 -3.90
CA SER A 132 -21.41 -33.73 -3.04
C SER A 132 -20.79 -33.01 -1.84
N GLN A 133 -21.52 -33.02 -0.72
CA GLN A 133 -21.03 -32.58 0.58
C GLN A 133 -19.98 -33.60 1.05
N VAL A 134 -18.70 -33.21 1.04
CA VAL A 134 -17.60 -34.07 1.52
C VAL A 134 -17.59 -34.00 3.05
N HIS A 135 -18.04 -35.09 3.70
CA HIS A 135 -17.91 -35.27 5.13
C HIS A 135 -16.53 -35.88 5.45
N TYR A 136 -15.67 -35.13 6.12
CA TYR A 136 -14.42 -35.64 6.68
C TYR A 136 -14.72 -36.37 8.00
N ILE A 137 -14.24 -37.62 8.11
CA ILE A 137 -14.10 -38.37 9.36
C ILE A 137 -12.62 -38.33 9.75
#